data_AF-A0A368S7T7-F1
#
_entry.id   AF-A0A368S7T7-F1
#
_cell.length_a   1.000
_cell.length_b   1.000
_cell.length_c   1.000
_cell.angle_alpha   90.00
_cell.angle_beta   90.00
_cell.angle_gamma   90.00
#
_symmetry.space_group_name_H-M   'P 1'
#
loop_
_entity.id
_entity.type
_entity.pdbx_description
1 polymer ?
#
loop_
_entity_poly.entity_id
_entity_poly.type
_entity_poly.pdbx_seq_one_letter_code
_entity_poly.pdbx_strand_id
1 'polypeptide(L)'
;MMMKKTTVRVDNNELCSSWVVDMEKLLPGTGPSEEAARWGKPSIYRVPEHLKSFTNKSAYMPCLVSLGPFHHGKPELLPMEEHKRRAVLHLVKRSAGKSLRDFVDAVEEMADQLLEAYHGLDEKWRGASRGRFVEMMVMDGCFLLELMSENGRQGDYAPNDPIFSDHGNHVLWPGFRSDMIVMENQLPLIVLQRLLAVQLGTTPSAADINEMVVRYLHYFSCDEGPANDEYLGKLGLHPFEILHRTLCGPRAHHEDRPDSDSSVYVDPICMPSAVELSEAGIHFKKCTHFINDIDFKNGVLSMPVIEAYGDTEKLYLNLLAFEQVHPDIGYQVLSYVAFVVNLIKSERDVALLRSKELIKNFWGSDDKELAEMLNTVGKASLMHPSTKLIVVQKNVNTHCAKHWNAHYAKHLNKWGANFVHSYMSNPWVFISLVAAVILLMATLLQTVYTVLPFYKS
;
A
#
# COMPACT_ATOMS: atom_id res chain seq x y z
N MET A 1 29.04 -61.20 51.12
CA MET A 1 27.62 -60.77 51.02
C MET A 1 27.56 -59.69 49.95
N MET A 2 27.32 -60.08 48.69
CA MET A 2 27.38 -59.20 47.51
C MET A 2 26.11 -58.34 47.42
N MET A 3 26.30 -57.02 47.30
CA MET A 3 25.23 -56.05 47.05
C MET A 3 24.70 -56.19 45.61
N LYS A 4 23.38 -56.43 45.48
CA LYS A 4 22.65 -56.32 44.21
C LYS A 4 22.59 -54.84 43.80
N LYS A 5 23.21 -54.50 42.67
CA LYS A 5 22.96 -53.25 41.95
C LYS A 5 21.62 -53.39 41.22
N THR A 6 20.59 -52.72 41.73
CA THR A 6 19.32 -52.54 41.02
C THR A 6 19.53 -51.50 39.93
N THR A 7 19.61 -51.94 38.67
CA THR A 7 19.59 -51.06 37.51
C THR A 7 18.15 -50.59 37.32
N VAL A 8 17.87 -49.35 37.73
CA VAL A 8 16.65 -48.64 37.34
C VAL A 8 16.75 -48.42 35.84
N ARG A 9 15.96 -49.17 35.06
CA ARG A 9 15.60 -48.76 33.69
C ARG A 9 14.73 -47.53 33.85
N VAL A 10 15.30 -46.36 33.57
CA VAL A 10 14.51 -45.17 33.28
C VAL A 10 13.91 -45.44 31.90
N ASP A 11 12.58 -45.55 31.84
CA ASP A 11 11.83 -45.54 30.59
C ASP A 11 12.13 -44.22 29.88
N ASN A 12 12.84 -44.26 28.76
CA ASN A 12 13.06 -43.10 27.89
C ASN A 12 11.78 -42.65 27.15
N ASN A 13 10.59 -43.06 27.61
CA ASN A 13 9.31 -42.71 27.02
C ASN A 13 8.66 -41.47 27.67
N GLU A 14 9.31 -40.85 28.67
CA GLU A 14 8.81 -39.65 29.38
C GLU A 14 9.27 -38.30 28.77
N LEU A 15 9.86 -38.30 27.57
CA LEU A 15 10.39 -37.08 26.94
C LEU A 15 9.78 -36.76 25.56
N CYS A 16 8.56 -37.21 25.25
CA CYS A 16 7.76 -36.48 24.26
C CYS A 16 7.23 -35.21 24.94
N SER A 17 8.09 -34.19 24.99
CA SER A 17 7.73 -32.85 25.45
C SER A 17 6.41 -32.42 24.84
N SER A 18 5.53 -31.78 25.61
CA SER A 18 4.16 -31.43 25.19
C SER A 18 4.06 -30.81 23.80
N TRP A 19 5.06 -30.03 23.39
CA TRP A 19 5.12 -29.44 22.05
C TRP A 19 5.22 -30.47 20.91
N VAL A 20 5.87 -31.63 21.12
CA VAL A 20 5.95 -32.71 20.12
C VAL A 20 4.57 -33.30 19.88
N VAL A 21 3.86 -33.61 20.97
CA VAL A 21 2.47 -34.12 20.90
C VAL A 21 1.55 -33.11 20.23
N ASP A 22 1.72 -31.83 20.51
CA ASP A 22 0.94 -30.77 19.88
C ASP A 22 1.28 -30.62 18.39
N MET A 23 2.56 -30.68 18.00
CA MET A 23 2.99 -30.66 16.60
C MET A 23 2.52 -31.89 15.83
N GLU A 24 2.57 -33.08 16.43
CA GLU A 24 2.09 -34.32 15.82
C GLU A 24 0.59 -34.27 15.53
N LYS A 25 -0.21 -33.61 16.38
CA LYS A 25 -1.64 -33.35 16.11
C LYS A 25 -1.87 -32.40 14.94
N LEU A 26 -0.90 -31.54 14.62
CA LEU A 26 -1.00 -30.58 13.51
C LEU A 26 -0.57 -31.21 12.17
N LEU A 27 0.25 -32.27 12.17
CA LEU A 27 0.76 -32.93 10.96
C LEU A 27 -0.34 -33.32 9.95
N PRO A 28 -1.48 -33.90 10.35
CA PRO A 28 -2.53 -34.25 9.39
C PRO A 28 -3.11 -33.05 8.65
N GLY A 29 -3.00 -31.84 9.20
CA GLY A 29 -3.51 -30.57 8.65
C GLY A 29 -2.52 -29.78 7.80
N THR A 30 -1.43 -30.40 7.35
CA THR A 30 -0.34 -29.75 6.58
C THR A 30 -0.44 -29.99 5.07
N GLY A 31 -1.53 -30.60 4.61
CA GLY A 31 -1.76 -30.80 3.18
C GLY A 31 -1.93 -29.46 2.45
N PRO A 32 -1.33 -29.23 1.26
CA PRO A 32 -1.42 -27.96 0.55
C PRO A 32 -2.86 -27.44 0.35
N SER A 33 -3.83 -28.33 0.14
CA SER A 33 -5.24 -27.95 0.02
C SER A 33 -5.85 -27.46 1.33
N GLU A 34 -5.48 -28.07 2.46
CA GLU A 34 -5.96 -27.68 3.79
C GLU A 34 -5.31 -26.36 4.22
N GLU A 35 -4.03 -26.20 3.90
CA GLU A 35 -3.32 -24.94 4.11
C GLU A 35 -3.92 -23.82 3.27
N ALA A 36 -4.17 -24.05 1.98
CA ALA A 36 -4.84 -23.07 1.11
C ALA A 36 -6.24 -22.69 1.65
N ALA A 37 -7.02 -23.68 2.10
CA ALA A 37 -8.32 -23.43 2.72
C ALA A 37 -8.20 -22.65 4.05
N ARG A 38 -7.17 -22.93 4.86
CA ARG A 38 -6.90 -22.22 6.12
C ARG A 38 -6.47 -20.77 5.86
N TRP A 39 -5.55 -20.57 4.93
CA TRP A 39 -4.95 -19.26 4.63
C TRP A 39 -5.83 -18.38 3.73
N GLY A 40 -6.81 -18.96 3.04
CA GLY A 40 -7.80 -18.22 2.23
C GLY A 40 -8.98 -17.65 3.03
N LYS A 41 -9.09 -17.94 4.33
CA LYS A 41 -10.17 -17.44 5.20
C LYS A 41 -9.96 -16.00 5.69
N PRO A 42 -8.77 -15.64 6.23
CA PRO A 42 -8.58 -14.31 6.77
C PRO A 42 -8.53 -13.26 5.67
N SER A 43 -9.09 -12.08 5.95
CA SER A 43 -9.02 -10.90 5.09
C SER A 43 -8.66 -9.63 5.86
N ILE A 44 -8.80 -9.64 7.19
CA ILE A 44 -8.45 -8.53 8.07
C ILE A 44 -7.23 -8.92 8.90
N TYR A 45 -6.15 -8.16 8.75
CA TYR A 45 -4.83 -8.49 9.30
C TYR A 45 -4.35 -7.44 10.28
N ARG A 46 -3.44 -7.83 11.16
CA ARG A 46 -2.61 -6.89 11.92
C ARG A 46 -1.42 -6.44 11.09
N VAL A 47 -1.06 -5.17 11.23
CA VAL A 47 0.16 -4.63 10.64
C VAL A 47 1.35 -5.26 11.37
N PRO A 48 2.30 -5.89 10.66
CA PRO A 48 3.51 -6.43 11.25
C PRO A 48 4.31 -5.38 12.00
N GLU A 49 4.83 -5.71 13.19
CA GLU A 49 5.58 -4.76 14.04
C GLU A 49 6.84 -4.21 13.36
N HIS A 50 7.46 -4.97 12.46
CA HIS A 50 8.61 -4.48 11.71
C HIS A 50 8.23 -3.27 10.83
N LEU A 51 7.08 -3.29 10.14
CA LEU A 51 6.59 -2.15 9.34
C LEU A 51 6.34 -0.92 10.20
N LYS A 52 5.77 -1.11 11.40
CA LYS A 52 5.56 -0.02 12.38
C LYS A 52 6.88 0.58 12.87
N SER A 53 7.98 -0.17 12.89
CA SER A 53 9.23 0.26 13.51
C SER A 53 10.04 1.27 12.70
N PHE A 54 9.96 1.22 11.36
CA PHE A 54 10.71 2.13 10.46
C PHE A 54 9.84 3.15 9.74
N THR A 55 8.52 3.17 10.00
CA THR A 55 7.55 4.13 9.46
C THR A 55 6.79 4.86 10.58
N ASN A 56 5.84 5.74 10.23
CA ASN A 56 5.01 6.45 11.18
C ASN A 56 4.01 5.50 11.87
N LYS A 57 4.26 5.15 13.14
CA LYS A 57 3.39 4.27 13.94
C LYS A 57 1.95 4.76 14.05
N SER A 58 1.74 6.08 14.10
CA SER A 58 0.41 6.65 14.27
C SER A 58 -0.48 6.47 13.03
N ALA A 59 0.12 6.21 11.86
CA ALA A 59 -0.61 5.90 10.63
C ALA A 59 -1.45 4.61 10.74
N TYR A 60 -1.07 3.67 11.59
CA TYR A 60 -1.77 2.39 11.70
C TYR A 60 -2.85 2.38 12.80
N MET A 61 -3.16 3.53 13.40
CA MET A 61 -4.11 3.63 14.51
C MET A 61 -5.32 4.49 14.13
N PRO A 62 -6.54 4.07 14.49
CA PRO A 62 -7.71 4.93 14.40
C PRO A 62 -7.66 6.04 15.46
N CYS A 63 -8.31 7.16 15.18
CA CYS A 63 -8.28 8.36 16.02
C CYS A 63 -9.64 8.70 16.66
N LEU A 64 -10.75 8.28 16.04
CA LEU A 64 -12.11 8.72 16.37
C LEU A 64 -13.04 7.54 16.70
N VAL A 65 -12.95 6.46 15.95
CA VAL A 65 -13.85 5.29 16.08
C VAL A 65 -13.10 3.97 15.92
N SER A 66 -13.33 3.06 16.85
CA SER A 66 -12.95 1.66 16.66
C SER A 66 -13.99 0.95 15.80
N LEU A 67 -13.55 0.13 14.84
CA LEU A 67 -14.39 -0.69 13.98
C LEU A 67 -13.82 -2.11 14.02
N GLY A 68 -14.61 -3.02 14.57
CA GLY A 68 -14.19 -4.39 14.80
C GLY A 68 -13.25 -4.54 16.01
N PRO A 69 -12.71 -5.76 16.20
CA PRO A 69 -12.21 -6.21 17.49
C PRO A 69 -10.80 -5.73 17.87
N PHE A 70 -9.96 -5.31 16.93
CA PHE A 70 -8.54 -5.05 17.21
C PHE A 70 -8.30 -3.76 18.03
N HIS A 71 -9.17 -2.76 17.86
CA HIS A 71 -9.12 -1.50 18.60
C HIS A 71 -10.28 -1.33 19.59
N HIS A 72 -11.18 -2.31 19.68
CA HIS A 72 -12.34 -2.25 20.57
C HIS A 72 -11.92 -2.13 22.04
N GLY A 73 -12.57 -1.22 22.76
CA GLY A 73 -12.35 -0.98 24.19
C GLY A 73 -11.16 -0.08 24.54
N LYS A 74 -10.46 0.48 23.54
CA LYS A 74 -9.40 1.47 23.79
C LYS A 74 -10.00 2.76 24.39
N PRO A 75 -9.45 3.28 25.51
CA PRO A 75 -10.02 4.43 26.21
C PRO A 75 -10.30 5.64 25.33
N GLU A 76 -9.39 5.94 24.40
CA GLU A 76 -9.48 7.07 23.48
C GLU A 76 -10.59 6.94 22.42
N LEU A 77 -11.10 5.72 22.17
CA LEU A 77 -12.16 5.45 21.18
C LEU A 77 -13.53 5.17 21.81
N LEU A 78 -13.58 4.99 23.14
CA LEU A 78 -14.81 4.72 23.89
C LEU A 78 -15.92 5.76 23.72
N PRO A 79 -15.65 7.08 23.57
CA PRO A 79 -16.71 8.05 23.41
C PRO A 79 -17.65 7.76 22.23
N MET A 80 -17.16 7.10 21.16
CA MET A 80 -17.98 6.78 20.00
C MET A 80 -18.97 5.64 20.24
N GLU A 81 -18.78 4.80 21.26
CA GLU A 81 -19.66 3.66 21.56
C GLU A 81 -21.09 4.10 21.85
N GLU A 82 -21.28 5.27 22.48
CA GLU A 82 -22.61 5.86 22.69
C GLU A 82 -23.31 6.13 21.35
N HIS A 83 -22.59 6.69 20.38
CA HIS A 83 -23.15 7.04 19.08
C HIS A 83 -23.45 5.82 18.22
N LYS A 84 -22.66 4.74 18.35
CA LYS A 84 -22.98 3.44 17.75
C LYS A 84 -24.28 2.86 18.31
N ARG A 85 -24.54 3.00 19.62
CA ARG A 85 -25.81 2.53 20.23
C ARG A 85 -26.98 3.27 19.63
N ARG A 86 -26.86 4.59 19.47
CA ARG A 86 -27.89 5.41 18.83
C ARG A 86 -28.10 5.01 17.38
N ALA A 87 -27.03 4.74 16.62
CA ALA A 87 -27.13 4.27 15.24
C ALA A 87 -27.96 2.99 15.11
N VAL A 88 -27.72 1.99 15.98
CA VAL A 88 -28.53 0.76 16.04
C VAL A 88 -30.00 1.08 16.31
N LEU A 89 -30.30 1.93 17.29
CA LEU A 89 -31.68 2.26 17.65
C LEU A 89 -32.43 2.94 16.49
N HIS A 90 -31.80 3.89 15.82
CA HIS A 90 -32.37 4.60 14.67
C HIS A 90 -32.58 3.66 13.48
N LEU A 91 -31.61 2.80 13.18
CA LEU A 91 -31.72 1.82 12.10
C LEU A 91 -32.86 0.82 12.37
N VAL A 92 -32.93 0.23 13.57
CA VAL A 92 -33.99 -0.70 13.97
C VAL A 92 -35.38 -0.03 13.91
N LYS A 93 -35.50 1.20 14.42
CA LYS A 93 -36.76 1.96 14.38
C LYS A 93 -37.31 2.12 12.97
N ARG A 94 -36.44 2.27 11.96
CA ARG A 94 -36.84 2.39 10.55
C ARG A 94 -37.12 1.06 9.85
N SER A 95 -36.82 -0.07 10.49
CA SER A 95 -36.80 -1.40 9.84
C SER A 95 -38.18 -2.08 9.78
N ALA A 96 -39.23 -1.38 9.37
CA ALA A 96 -40.57 -1.93 9.07
C ALA A 96 -41.09 -3.05 10.02
N GLY A 97 -40.95 -2.86 11.34
CA GLY A 97 -41.41 -3.81 12.36
C GLY A 97 -40.43 -4.91 12.75
N LYS A 98 -39.20 -4.90 12.24
CA LYS A 98 -38.09 -5.75 12.72
C LYS A 98 -37.64 -5.33 14.11
N SER A 99 -37.35 -6.31 14.95
CA SER A 99 -36.82 -6.14 16.29
C SER A 99 -35.29 -6.12 16.26
N LEU A 100 -34.67 -5.56 17.31
CA LEU A 100 -33.21 -5.67 17.48
C LEU A 100 -32.73 -7.14 17.51
N ARG A 101 -33.55 -8.05 18.03
CA ARG A 101 -33.25 -9.49 18.08
C ARG A 101 -33.03 -10.07 16.69
N ASP A 102 -33.82 -9.63 15.70
CA ASP A 102 -33.67 -10.07 14.30
C ASP A 102 -32.29 -9.72 13.72
N PHE A 103 -31.75 -8.54 14.07
CA PHE A 103 -30.40 -8.14 13.66
C PHE A 103 -29.32 -8.96 14.34
N VAL A 104 -29.46 -9.18 15.65
CA VAL A 104 -28.50 -9.98 16.42
C VAL A 104 -28.49 -11.43 15.93
N ASP A 105 -29.65 -12.03 15.70
CA ASP A 105 -29.78 -13.40 15.16
C ASP A 105 -29.12 -13.52 13.79
N ALA A 106 -29.36 -12.56 12.90
CA ALA A 106 -28.78 -12.57 11.55
C ALA A 106 -27.24 -12.50 11.55
N VAL A 107 -26.63 -11.83 12.52
CA VAL A 107 -25.16 -11.78 12.69
C VAL A 107 -24.64 -13.01 13.42
N GLU A 108 -25.37 -13.51 14.42
CA GLU A 108 -25.02 -14.73 15.17
C GLU A 108 -24.87 -15.95 14.25
N GLU A 109 -25.78 -16.08 13.27
CA GLU A 109 -25.78 -17.15 12.25
C GLU A 109 -24.48 -17.21 11.43
N MET A 110 -23.79 -16.08 11.27
CA MET A 110 -22.56 -15.97 10.48
C MET A 110 -21.32 -15.66 11.32
N ALA A 111 -21.42 -15.71 12.64
CA ALA A 111 -20.34 -15.25 13.52
C ALA A 111 -19.05 -16.07 13.38
N ASP A 112 -19.13 -17.38 13.06
CA ASP A 112 -17.92 -18.18 12.77
C ASP A 112 -17.20 -17.68 11.52
N GLN A 113 -17.93 -17.41 10.44
CA GLN A 113 -17.35 -16.83 9.22
C GLN A 113 -16.71 -15.46 9.50
N LEU A 114 -17.35 -14.63 10.31
CA LEU A 114 -16.81 -13.32 10.70
C LEU A 114 -15.56 -13.46 11.56
N LEU A 115 -15.52 -14.40 12.50
CA LEU A 115 -14.35 -14.69 13.34
C LEU A 115 -13.16 -15.21 12.52
N GLU A 116 -13.43 -16.00 11.47
CA GLU A 116 -12.40 -16.53 10.56
C GLU A 116 -11.82 -15.46 9.62
N ALA A 117 -12.54 -14.35 9.40
CA ALA A 117 -12.06 -13.23 8.61
C ALA A 117 -10.89 -12.47 9.27
N TYR A 118 -10.70 -12.59 10.59
CA TYR A 118 -9.63 -11.91 11.32
C TYR A 118 -8.42 -12.81 11.57
N HIS A 119 -7.26 -12.42 11.05
CA HIS A 119 -6.00 -13.10 11.31
C HIS A 119 -5.46 -12.76 12.70
N GLY A 120 -5.20 -13.78 13.54
CA GLY A 120 -4.63 -13.57 14.88
C GLY A 120 -5.58 -12.89 15.87
N LEU A 121 -6.87 -13.16 15.77
CA LEU A 121 -7.88 -12.65 16.70
C LEU A 121 -7.75 -13.30 18.09
N ASP A 122 -7.83 -12.48 19.14
CA ASP A 122 -7.73 -12.88 20.55
C ASP A 122 -8.87 -13.85 20.95
N GLU A 123 -8.53 -14.89 21.72
CA GLU A 123 -9.46 -15.90 22.24
C GLU A 123 -10.61 -15.30 23.05
N LYS A 124 -10.45 -14.09 23.60
CA LYS A 124 -11.53 -13.38 24.31
C LYS A 124 -12.78 -13.11 23.45
N TRP A 125 -12.66 -13.21 22.11
CA TRP A 125 -13.78 -13.05 21.18
C TRP A 125 -14.47 -14.38 20.83
N ARG A 126 -13.91 -15.51 21.27
CA ARG A 126 -14.36 -16.87 20.94
C ARG A 126 -15.09 -17.51 22.14
N GLY A 127 -15.71 -18.66 21.89
CA GLY A 127 -16.33 -19.50 22.91
C GLY A 127 -17.42 -18.77 23.73
N ALA A 128 -17.30 -18.82 25.06
CA ALA A 128 -18.28 -18.24 25.98
C ALA A 128 -18.48 -16.71 25.84
N SER A 129 -17.54 -16.01 25.20
CA SER A 129 -17.63 -14.56 24.95
C SER A 129 -18.15 -14.21 23.55
N ARG A 130 -18.54 -15.19 22.72
CA ARG A 130 -19.05 -14.98 21.35
C ARG A 130 -20.17 -13.92 21.28
N GLY A 131 -21.06 -13.88 22.27
CA GLY A 131 -22.14 -12.88 22.31
C GLY A 131 -21.63 -11.42 22.29
N ARG A 132 -20.48 -11.13 22.91
CA ARG A 132 -19.87 -9.78 22.85
C ARG A 132 -19.29 -9.46 21.48
N PHE A 133 -18.80 -10.47 20.76
CA PHE A 133 -18.34 -10.30 19.38
C PHE A 133 -19.53 -9.97 18.47
N VAL A 134 -20.64 -10.69 18.60
CA VAL A 134 -21.87 -10.44 17.83
C VAL A 134 -22.46 -9.06 18.15
N GLU A 135 -22.51 -8.67 19.43
CA GLU A 135 -22.91 -7.33 19.84
C GLU A 135 -22.06 -6.26 19.13
N MET A 136 -20.73 -6.38 19.18
CA MET A 136 -19.83 -5.45 18.48
C MET A 136 -20.09 -5.41 16.97
N MET A 137 -20.26 -6.56 16.33
CA MET A 137 -20.49 -6.63 14.88
C MET A 137 -21.80 -5.94 14.47
N VAL A 138 -22.88 -6.11 15.24
CA VAL A 138 -24.15 -5.40 15.04
C VAL A 138 -23.97 -3.90 15.24
N MET A 139 -23.33 -3.52 16.33
CA MET A 139 -23.10 -2.12 16.73
C MET A 139 -22.27 -1.35 15.68
N ASP A 140 -21.11 -1.88 15.33
CA ASP A 140 -20.19 -1.27 14.39
C ASP A 140 -20.74 -1.33 12.96
N GLY A 141 -21.43 -2.42 12.60
CA GLY A 141 -22.03 -2.60 11.29
C GLY A 141 -23.19 -1.63 11.03
N CYS A 142 -24.12 -1.50 11.99
CA CYS A 142 -25.19 -0.50 11.91
C CYS A 142 -24.62 0.92 11.88
N PHE A 143 -23.60 1.21 12.68
CA PHE A 143 -22.95 2.52 12.68
C PHE A 143 -22.34 2.87 11.31
N LEU A 144 -21.62 1.93 10.67
CA LEU A 144 -21.09 2.14 9.32
C LEU A 144 -22.20 2.31 8.27
N LEU A 145 -23.27 1.53 8.35
CA LEU A 145 -24.42 1.70 7.46
C LEU A 145 -25.04 3.08 7.60
N GLU A 146 -25.23 3.58 8.83
CA GLU A 146 -25.74 4.92 9.08
C GLU A 146 -24.83 6.02 8.52
N LEU A 147 -23.51 5.89 8.70
CA LEU A 147 -22.54 6.86 8.16
C LEU A 147 -22.59 6.93 6.63
N MET A 148 -22.67 5.78 5.95
CA MET A 148 -22.63 5.69 4.50
C MET A 148 -24.00 5.92 3.82
N SER A 149 -25.09 5.91 4.59
CA SER A 149 -26.45 6.03 4.10
C SER A 149 -26.84 7.49 3.82
N GLU A 150 -27.47 7.73 2.67
CA GLU A 150 -28.11 9.02 2.37
C GLU A 150 -29.30 9.29 3.31
N ASN A 151 -30.00 8.23 3.74
CA ASN A 151 -31.06 8.34 4.76
C ASN A 151 -30.51 8.68 6.15
N GLY A 152 -29.22 8.44 6.42
CA GLY A 152 -28.55 8.92 7.62
C GLY A 152 -28.33 10.43 7.59
N ARG A 153 -28.13 11.00 6.39
CA ARG A 153 -27.90 12.44 6.15
C ARG A 153 -29.19 13.27 6.13
N GLN A 154 -30.32 12.69 5.72
CA GLN A 154 -31.64 13.32 5.76
C GLN A 154 -32.58 12.69 6.80
N GLY A 155 -31.99 12.04 7.80
CA GLY A 155 -32.67 11.09 8.68
C GLY A 155 -33.50 11.70 9.80
N ASP A 156 -34.07 10.81 10.62
CA ASP A 156 -34.82 11.13 11.83
C ASP A 156 -33.93 11.49 13.04
N TYR A 157 -32.67 11.84 12.79
CA TYR A 157 -31.76 12.39 13.79
C TYR A 157 -32.12 13.84 14.11
N ALA A 158 -31.82 14.27 15.32
CA ALA A 158 -32.04 15.67 15.71
C ALA A 158 -31.10 16.60 14.93
N PRO A 159 -31.51 17.84 14.59
CA PRO A 159 -30.63 18.79 13.90
C PRO A 159 -29.34 19.14 14.65
N ASN A 160 -29.31 18.92 15.97
CA ASN A 160 -28.15 19.11 16.83
C ASN A 160 -27.42 17.80 17.17
N ASP A 161 -27.67 16.71 16.43
CA ASP A 161 -26.94 15.45 16.60
C ASP A 161 -25.45 15.68 16.32
N PRO A 162 -24.53 15.29 17.23
CA PRO A 162 -23.11 15.57 17.05
C PRO A 162 -22.45 14.78 15.92
N ILE A 163 -23.05 13.67 15.46
CA ILE A 163 -22.46 12.76 14.46
C ILE A 163 -23.27 12.74 13.16
N PHE A 164 -24.58 12.58 13.26
CA PHE A 164 -25.46 12.30 12.12
C PHE A 164 -26.24 13.51 11.61
N SER A 165 -26.11 14.68 12.25
CA SER A 165 -26.59 15.93 11.64
C SER A 165 -25.74 16.32 10.44
N ASP A 166 -26.26 17.19 9.56
CA ASP A 166 -25.50 17.74 8.43
C ASP A 166 -24.16 18.34 8.88
N HIS A 167 -24.16 19.09 9.98
CA HIS A 167 -22.95 19.70 10.53
C HIS A 167 -21.99 18.66 11.10
N GLY A 168 -22.49 17.76 11.96
CA GLY A 168 -21.68 16.72 12.60
C GLY A 168 -21.02 15.80 11.57
N ASN A 169 -21.81 15.35 10.58
CA ASN A 169 -21.32 14.51 9.49
C ASN A 169 -20.23 15.23 8.70
N HIS A 170 -20.44 16.49 8.30
CA HIS A 170 -19.47 17.23 7.49
C HIS A 170 -18.15 17.46 8.23
N VAL A 171 -18.21 17.86 9.50
CA VAL A 171 -17.01 18.17 10.30
C VAL A 171 -16.22 16.91 10.66
N LEU A 172 -16.89 15.80 10.98
CA LEU A 172 -16.24 14.57 11.42
C LEU A 172 -15.92 13.61 10.28
N TRP A 173 -16.49 13.81 9.09
CA TRP A 173 -16.26 12.95 7.92
C TRP A 173 -14.78 12.70 7.62
N PRO A 174 -13.87 13.71 7.65
CA PRO A 174 -12.45 13.44 7.45
C PRO A 174 -11.86 12.45 8.48
N GLY A 175 -12.29 12.55 9.74
CA GLY A 175 -11.88 11.64 10.81
C GLY A 175 -12.42 10.22 10.60
N PHE A 176 -13.71 10.08 10.29
CA PHE A 176 -14.31 8.77 10.00
C PHE A 176 -13.69 8.11 8.78
N ARG A 177 -13.49 8.88 7.69
CA ARG A 177 -12.80 8.42 6.49
C ARG A 177 -11.38 7.95 6.82
N SER A 178 -10.63 8.71 7.63
CA SER A 178 -9.28 8.38 8.06
C SER A 178 -9.22 7.07 8.88
N ASP A 179 -10.24 6.77 9.67
CA ASP A 179 -10.32 5.55 10.48
C ASP A 179 -10.81 4.33 9.68
N MET A 180 -11.64 4.56 8.66
CA MET A 180 -12.11 3.50 7.75
C MET A 180 -11.01 2.99 6.80
N ILE A 181 -9.90 3.71 6.65
CA ILE A 181 -8.75 3.26 5.85
C ILE A 181 -7.64 2.58 6.67
N VAL A 182 -7.82 2.46 7.99
CA VAL A 182 -6.86 1.75 8.83
C VAL A 182 -7.11 0.25 8.69
N MET A 183 -6.13 -0.52 8.23
CA MET A 183 -6.32 -1.94 7.94
C MET A 183 -6.63 -2.79 9.18
N GLU A 184 -6.18 -2.35 10.36
CA GLU A 184 -6.52 -2.98 11.65
C GLU A 184 -7.92 -2.58 12.16
N ASN A 185 -8.64 -1.69 11.48
CA ASN A 185 -9.90 -1.10 11.93
C ASN A 185 -11.03 -1.37 10.93
N GLN A 186 -11.28 -2.65 10.63
CA GLN A 186 -12.15 -3.09 9.54
C GLN A 186 -13.27 -4.02 10.02
N LEU A 187 -14.38 -3.99 9.28
CA LEU A 187 -15.47 -4.97 9.35
C LEU A 187 -15.61 -5.70 8.01
N PRO A 188 -15.88 -7.02 7.99
CA PRO A 188 -16.21 -7.72 6.76
C PRO A 188 -17.49 -7.15 6.12
N LEU A 189 -17.49 -6.79 4.83
CA LEU A 189 -18.67 -6.19 4.19
C LEU A 189 -19.90 -7.10 4.20
N ILE A 190 -19.71 -8.41 4.32
CA ILE A 190 -20.81 -9.37 4.44
C ILE A 190 -21.69 -9.09 5.67
N VAL A 191 -21.14 -8.54 6.77
CA VAL A 191 -21.95 -8.13 7.92
C VAL A 191 -22.85 -6.94 7.58
N LEU A 192 -22.36 -5.99 6.78
CA LEU A 192 -23.13 -4.82 6.34
C LEU A 192 -24.26 -5.25 5.39
N GLN A 193 -23.95 -6.15 4.46
CA GLN A 193 -24.95 -6.73 3.56
C GLN A 193 -26.05 -7.47 4.35
N ARG A 194 -25.66 -8.25 5.37
CA ARG A 194 -26.61 -9.01 6.21
C ARG A 194 -27.50 -8.11 7.03
N LEU A 195 -26.94 -7.11 7.71
CA LEU A 195 -27.70 -6.14 8.51
C LEU A 195 -28.66 -5.33 7.63
N LEU A 196 -28.20 -4.85 6.48
CA LEU A 196 -29.04 -4.10 5.55
C LEU A 196 -30.15 -4.98 4.95
N ALA A 197 -29.89 -6.26 4.71
CA ALA A 197 -30.91 -7.22 4.28
C ALA A 197 -32.03 -7.38 5.32
N VAL A 198 -31.70 -7.42 6.61
CA VAL A 198 -32.70 -7.45 7.69
C VAL A 198 -33.54 -6.18 7.68
N GLN A 199 -32.89 -5.02 7.60
CA GLN A 199 -33.56 -3.71 7.57
C GLN A 199 -34.54 -3.57 6.39
N LEU A 200 -34.11 -3.94 5.19
CA LEU A 200 -34.90 -3.78 3.96
C LEU A 200 -35.91 -4.91 3.74
N GLY A 201 -35.72 -6.06 4.40
CA GLY A 201 -36.49 -7.28 4.13
C GLY A 201 -36.11 -7.99 2.82
N THR A 202 -35.08 -7.49 2.12
CA THR A 202 -34.53 -8.04 0.87
C THR A 202 -33.02 -7.89 0.85
N THR A 203 -32.30 -8.86 0.29
CA THR A 203 -30.83 -8.80 0.23
C THR A 203 -30.37 -7.74 -0.79
N PRO A 204 -29.62 -6.71 -0.38
CA PRO A 204 -29.05 -5.74 -1.31
C PRO A 204 -27.96 -6.39 -2.16
N SER A 205 -27.76 -5.87 -3.37
CA SER A 205 -26.73 -6.40 -4.26
C SER A 205 -25.33 -6.09 -3.70
N ALA A 206 -24.33 -6.85 -4.15
CA ALA A 206 -22.94 -6.57 -3.80
C ALA A 206 -22.49 -5.18 -4.30
N ALA A 207 -22.98 -4.78 -5.47
CA ALA A 207 -22.70 -3.47 -6.06
C ALA A 207 -23.21 -2.35 -5.15
N ASP A 208 -24.43 -2.46 -4.62
CA ASP A 208 -25.00 -1.43 -3.72
C ASP A 208 -24.10 -1.19 -2.49
N ILE A 209 -23.63 -2.26 -1.84
CA ILE A 209 -22.75 -2.16 -0.68
C ILE A 209 -21.39 -1.58 -1.06
N ASN A 210 -20.81 -2.04 -2.17
CA ASN A 210 -19.52 -1.56 -2.64
C ASN A 210 -19.58 -0.07 -3.01
N GLU A 211 -20.65 0.37 -3.70
CA GLU A 211 -20.87 1.76 -4.06
C GLU A 211 -21.07 2.66 -2.84
N MET A 212 -21.77 2.19 -1.80
CA MET A 212 -21.86 2.92 -0.54
C MET A 212 -20.47 3.22 0.04
N VAL A 213 -19.57 2.24 0.02
CA VAL A 213 -18.18 2.41 0.48
C VAL A 213 -17.42 3.40 -0.41
N VAL A 214 -17.47 3.23 -1.73
CA VAL A 214 -16.75 4.10 -2.69
C VAL A 214 -17.21 5.55 -2.55
N ARG A 215 -18.53 5.78 -2.51
CA ARG A 215 -19.14 7.11 -2.37
C ARG A 215 -18.76 7.76 -1.05
N TYR A 216 -18.76 7.01 0.05
CA TYR A 216 -18.42 7.57 1.36
C TYR A 216 -16.93 7.89 1.51
N LEU A 217 -16.07 6.99 1.03
CA LEU A 217 -14.64 7.17 1.10
C LEU A 217 -14.16 8.29 0.17
N HIS A 218 -14.72 8.45 -1.04
CA HIS A 218 -14.47 9.59 -1.95
C HIS A 218 -12.98 9.97 -2.14
N TYR A 219 -12.05 9.00 -2.20
CA TYR A 219 -10.61 9.30 -2.32
C TYR A 219 -10.19 9.82 -3.69
N PHE A 220 -10.99 9.56 -4.73
CA PHE A 220 -10.64 9.90 -6.10
C PHE A 220 -11.82 10.61 -6.78
N SER A 221 -11.55 11.74 -7.42
CA SER A 221 -12.51 12.44 -8.29
C SER A 221 -12.75 11.61 -9.55
N CYS A 222 -13.59 10.59 -9.44
CA CYS A 222 -14.16 9.93 -10.60
C CYS A 222 -15.28 10.82 -11.14
N ASP A 223 -14.95 11.81 -11.98
CA ASP A 223 -15.96 12.58 -12.74
C ASP A 223 -16.79 11.66 -13.66
N GLU A 224 -16.24 10.50 -13.99
CA GLU A 224 -16.94 9.35 -14.56
C GLU A 224 -16.88 8.25 -13.50
N GLY A 225 -17.92 8.14 -12.66
CA GLY A 225 -18.01 7.09 -11.65
C GLY A 225 -17.87 5.70 -12.30
N PRO A 226 -17.44 4.67 -11.54
CA PRO A 226 -17.44 3.28 -12.00
C PRO A 226 -18.88 2.75 -12.02
N ALA A 227 -19.77 3.43 -12.74
CA ALA A 227 -21.22 3.23 -12.68
C ALA A 227 -21.68 1.95 -13.39
N ASN A 228 -20.77 1.16 -13.99
CA ASN A 228 -21.12 -0.02 -14.78
C ASN A 228 -20.09 -1.15 -14.74
N ASP A 229 -19.13 -1.13 -13.81
CA ASP A 229 -17.97 -2.00 -13.94
C ASP A 229 -18.17 -3.40 -13.34
N GLU A 230 -17.90 -4.42 -14.16
CA GLU A 230 -17.92 -5.85 -13.82
C GLU A 230 -17.13 -6.17 -12.54
N TYR A 231 -16.11 -5.35 -12.21
CA TYR A 231 -15.23 -5.54 -11.06
C TYR A 231 -15.82 -5.14 -9.69
N LEU A 232 -16.87 -4.31 -9.63
CA LEU A 232 -17.60 -4.02 -8.38
C LEU A 232 -18.79 -4.98 -8.16
N GLY A 233 -19.06 -5.88 -9.11
CA GLY A 233 -20.16 -6.85 -9.01
C GLY A 233 -19.98 -7.92 -7.93
N LYS A 234 -18.75 -8.16 -7.45
CA LYS A 234 -18.47 -9.08 -6.33
C LYS A 234 -18.29 -8.29 -5.03
N LEU A 235 -18.93 -8.74 -3.96
CA LEU A 235 -18.84 -8.10 -2.65
C LEU A 235 -17.36 -8.02 -2.22
N GLY A 236 -16.93 -6.82 -1.83
CA GLY A 236 -15.60 -6.60 -1.27
C GLY A 236 -15.41 -7.36 0.03
N LEU A 237 -14.15 -7.52 0.45
CA LEU A 237 -13.85 -8.18 1.71
C LEU A 237 -14.23 -7.29 2.90
N HIS A 238 -13.76 -6.04 2.88
CA HIS A 238 -13.98 -4.99 3.87
C HIS A 238 -13.81 -3.61 3.18
N PRO A 239 -14.20 -2.49 3.81
CA PRO A 239 -14.16 -1.17 3.16
C PRO A 239 -12.79 -0.79 2.57
N PHE A 240 -11.71 -1.10 3.29
CA PHE A 240 -10.35 -0.80 2.85
C PHE A 240 -9.91 -1.59 1.60
N GLU A 241 -10.41 -2.81 1.39
CA GLU A 241 -10.10 -3.59 0.19
C GLU A 241 -10.83 -3.04 -1.05
N ILE A 242 -12.03 -2.48 -0.87
CA ILE A 242 -12.72 -1.75 -1.94
C ILE A 242 -11.91 -0.52 -2.36
N LEU A 243 -11.33 0.21 -1.41
CA LEU A 243 -10.45 1.33 -1.72
C LEU A 243 -9.20 0.89 -2.52
N HIS A 244 -8.62 -0.26 -2.17
CA HIS A 244 -7.51 -0.84 -2.93
C HIS A 244 -7.93 -1.16 -4.37
N ARG A 245 -9.10 -1.80 -4.57
CA ARG A 245 -9.63 -2.10 -5.90
C ARG A 245 -9.86 -0.84 -6.73
N THR A 246 -10.47 0.20 -6.17
CA THR A 246 -10.73 1.45 -6.91
C THR A 246 -9.46 2.19 -7.30
N LEU A 247 -8.41 2.09 -6.47
CA LEU A 247 -7.10 2.65 -6.80
C LEU A 247 -6.42 1.89 -7.95
N CYS A 248 -6.49 0.56 -7.92
CA CYS A 248 -5.81 -0.31 -8.88
C CYS A 248 -6.54 -0.43 -10.23
N GLY A 249 -7.86 -0.23 -10.24
CA GLY A 249 -8.71 -0.48 -11.40
C GLY A 249 -8.94 -1.96 -11.70
N PRO A 250 -9.58 -2.27 -12.84
CA PRO A 250 -9.81 -3.65 -13.26
C PRO A 250 -8.49 -4.43 -13.31
N ARG A 251 -8.46 -5.61 -12.69
CA ARG A 251 -7.31 -6.51 -12.86
C ARG A 251 -7.31 -6.99 -14.30
N ALA A 252 -6.23 -6.73 -15.04
CA ALA A 252 -5.97 -7.45 -16.27
C ALA A 252 -6.03 -8.95 -15.98
N HIS A 253 -6.69 -9.72 -16.86
CA HIS A 253 -6.74 -11.17 -16.73
C HIS A 253 -5.33 -11.73 -16.54
N HIS A 254 -5.22 -12.86 -15.85
CA HIS A 254 -3.95 -13.55 -15.58
C HIS A 254 -3.07 -13.80 -16.83
N GLU A 255 -3.62 -13.63 -18.04
CA GLU A 255 -2.98 -13.76 -19.34
C GLU A 255 -1.99 -12.62 -19.67
N ASP A 256 -2.08 -11.45 -19.03
CA ASP A 256 -1.12 -10.34 -19.21
C ASP A 256 0.05 -10.35 -18.21
N ARG A 257 0.12 -11.36 -17.34
CA ARG A 257 1.30 -11.52 -16.47
C ARG A 257 2.49 -11.87 -17.37
N PRO A 258 3.60 -11.13 -17.31
CA PRO A 258 4.83 -11.62 -17.91
C PRO A 258 5.09 -13.02 -17.33
N ASP A 259 5.38 -13.99 -18.20
CA ASP A 259 5.59 -15.40 -17.84
C ASP A 259 6.34 -15.50 -16.51
N SER A 260 5.71 -16.14 -15.52
CA SER A 260 6.25 -16.30 -14.16
C SER A 260 7.50 -17.19 -14.10
N ASP A 261 8.06 -17.57 -15.25
CA ASP A 261 9.17 -18.50 -15.37
C ASP A 261 10.55 -17.82 -15.33
N SER A 262 10.61 -16.53 -15.01
CA SER A 262 11.87 -15.83 -14.82
C SER A 262 12.01 -15.39 -13.37
N SER A 263 12.61 -16.24 -12.54
CA SER A 263 13.30 -15.88 -11.30
C SER A 263 14.53 -15.00 -11.58
N VAL A 264 14.42 -14.06 -12.52
CA VAL A 264 15.48 -13.13 -12.85
C VAL A 264 15.50 -12.15 -11.70
N TYR A 265 16.52 -12.29 -10.87
CA TYR A 265 16.99 -11.23 -9.99
C TYR A 265 17.14 -9.98 -10.85
N VAL A 266 16.15 -9.09 -10.82
CA VAL A 266 16.26 -7.80 -11.50
C VAL A 266 17.06 -6.94 -10.55
N ASP A 267 18.32 -6.64 -10.90
CA ASP A 267 19.13 -5.68 -10.17
C ASP A 267 18.29 -4.43 -9.87
N PRO A 268 18.42 -3.80 -8.70
CA PRO A 268 17.69 -2.57 -8.38
C PRO A 268 17.94 -1.54 -9.47
N ILE A 269 16.97 -1.39 -10.39
CA ILE A 269 17.07 -0.45 -11.49
C ILE A 269 16.84 0.93 -10.85
N CYS A 270 17.88 1.73 -10.65
CA CYS A 270 17.70 3.11 -10.21
C CYS A 270 17.11 3.91 -11.38
N MET A 271 15.91 4.48 -11.23
CA MET A 271 15.32 5.37 -12.23
C MET A 271 15.73 6.83 -11.93
N PRO A 272 16.08 7.64 -12.94
CA PRO A 272 16.35 9.07 -12.76
C PRO A 272 15.13 9.83 -12.23
N SER A 273 15.36 10.94 -11.51
CA SER A 273 14.29 11.77 -10.95
C SER A 273 13.52 12.53 -12.04
N ALA A 274 12.36 13.12 -11.70
CA ALA A 274 11.51 13.83 -12.65
C ALA A 274 12.28 14.93 -13.42
N VAL A 275 13.12 15.68 -12.72
CA VAL A 275 13.97 16.71 -13.32
C VAL A 275 14.96 16.08 -14.29
N GLU A 276 15.67 15.03 -13.90
CA GLU A 276 16.65 14.33 -14.75
C GLU A 276 16.00 13.71 -15.99
N LEU A 277 14.78 13.16 -15.85
CA LEU A 277 13.99 12.66 -16.98
C LEU A 277 13.64 13.79 -17.95
N SER A 278 13.19 14.94 -17.43
CA SER A 278 12.89 16.11 -18.27
C SER A 278 14.14 16.63 -19.00
N GLU A 279 15.31 16.64 -18.34
CA GLU A 279 16.59 17.02 -18.95
C GLU A 279 17.05 16.00 -20.01
N ALA A 280 16.67 14.73 -19.86
CA ALA A 280 16.87 13.69 -20.86
C ALA A 280 15.88 13.76 -22.03
N GLY A 281 15.01 14.77 -22.08
CA GLY A 281 14.04 15.00 -23.15
C GLY A 281 12.73 14.23 -22.98
N ILE A 282 12.49 13.59 -21.84
CA ILE A 282 11.22 12.91 -21.56
C ILE A 282 10.13 13.93 -21.26
N HIS A 283 8.93 13.70 -21.79
CA HIS A 283 7.77 14.54 -21.58
C HIS A 283 6.75 13.83 -20.69
N PHE A 284 6.13 14.59 -19.81
CA PHE A 284 5.14 14.10 -18.86
C PHE A 284 3.73 14.34 -19.38
N LYS A 285 2.86 13.33 -19.28
CA LYS A 285 1.46 13.41 -19.69
C LYS A 285 0.54 12.82 -18.63
N LYS A 286 -0.57 13.49 -18.33
CA LYS A 286 -1.63 12.95 -17.48
C LYS A 286 -2.37 11.82 -18.19
N CYS A 287 -2.64 10.71 -17.50
CA CYS A 287 -3.54 9.64 -17.95
C CYS A 287 -4.79 9.53 -17.06
N THR A 288 -5.48 8.40 -17.16
CA THR A 288 -6.58 7.94 -16.30
C THR A 288 -6.20 7.95 -14.82
N HIS A 289 -7.16 7.64 -13.95
CA HIS A 289 -7.01 7.74 -12.49
C HIS A 289 -6.40 6.49 -11.82
N PHE A 290 -6.25 5.37 -12.52
CA PHE A 290 -5.71 4.15 -11.91
C PHE A 290 -4.19 4.19 -11.78
N ILE A 291 -3.67 3.72 -10.64
CA ILE A 291 -2.22 3.67 -10.38
C ILE A 291 -1.47 2.76 -11.36
N ASN A 292 -2.19 1.83 -11.96
CA ASN A 292 -1.62 0.95 -12.96
C ASN A 292 -1.46 1.64 -14.30
N ASP A 293 -2.12 2.75 -14.65
CA ASP A 293 -2.10 3.27 -16.02
C ASP A 293 -0.88 4.11 -16.39
N ILE A 294 0.28 3.71 -15.87
CA ILE A 294 1.58 4.28 -16.20
C ILE A 294 2.15 3.57 -17.44
N ASP A 295 2.60 4.35 -18.41
CA ASP A 295 3.18 3.86 -19.67
C ASP A 295 4.27 4.81 -20.18
N PHE A 296 5.23 4.26 -20.92
CA PHE A 296 6.29 5.03 -21.54
C PHE A 296 6.41 4.70 -23.03
N LYS A 297 6.03 5.66 -23.88
CA LYS A 297 6.04 5.50 -25.33
C LYS A 297 6.60 6.75 -26.00
N ASN A 298 7.55 6.56 -26.90
CA ASN A 298 8.11 7.63 -27.75
C ASN A 298 8.61 8.87 -26.97
N GLY A 299 9.28 8.65 -25.83
CA GLY A 299 9.79 9.74 -24.99
C GLY A 299 8.71 10.41 -24.12
N VAL A 300 7.49 9.90 -24.10
CA VAL A 300 6.40 10.40 -23.25
C VAL A 300 6.13 9.40 -22.13
N LEU A 301 6.27 9.85 -20.89
CA LEU A 301 5.84 9.12 -19.70
C LEU A 301 4.44 9.60 -19.31
N SER A 302 3.44 8.71 -19.48
CA SER A 302 2.08 8.96 -19.02
C SER A 302 1.86 8.36 -17.63
N MET A 303 1.24 9.11 -16.72
CA MET A 303 0.98 8.65 -15.35
C MET A 303 -0.26 9.33 -14.74
N PRO A 304 -0.89 8.70 -13.72
CA PRO A 304 -2.03 9.28 -13.03
C PRO A 304 -1.60 10.48 -12.19
N VAL A 305 -2.56 11.32 -11.84
CA VAL A 305 -2.33 12.47 -10.96
C VAL A 305 -2.15 11.98 -9.52
N ILE A 306 -1.11 12.46 -8.86
CA ILE A 306 -0.88 12.24 -7.43
C ILE A 306 -1.59 13.36 -6.67
N GLU A 307 -2.64 13.01 -5.94
CA GLU A 307 -3.35 13.93 -5.06
C GLU A 307 -2.91 13.69 -3.62
N ALA A 308 -2.35 14.73 -2.99
CA ALA A 308 -1.86 14.67 -1.62
C ALA A 308 -2.81 15.44 -0.69
N TYR A 309 -3.25 14.76 0.36
CA TYR A 309 -4.13 15.23 1.44
C TYR A 309 -3.47 14.94 2.80
N GLY A 310 -4.06 15.46 3.89
CA GLY A 310 -3.53 15.28 5.25
C GLY A 310 -3.43 13.83 5.74
N ASP A 311 -4.15 12.90 5.13
CA ASP A 311 -4.15 11.48 5.45
C ASP A 311 -3.41 10.62 4.40
N THR A 312 -2.70 11.23 3.44
CA THR A 312 -2.02 10.50 2.36
C THR A 312 -0.92 9.56 2.86
N GLU A 313 -0.13 9.98 3.85
CA GLU A 313 0.86 9.11 4.49
C GLU A 313 0.16 7.88 5.11
N LYS A 314 -0.92 8.12 5.85
CA LYS A 314 -1.74 7.07 6.47
C LYS A 314 -2.29 6.09 5.44
N LEU A 315 -2.87 6.60 4.36
CA LEU A 315 -3.43 5.82 3.28
C LEU A 315 -2.40 4.86 2.68
N TYR A 316 -1.28 5.39 2.18
CA TYR A 316 -0.30 4.56 1.50
C TYR A 316 0.40 3.58 2.45
N LEU A 317 0.70 3.97 3.69
CA LEU A 317 1.30 3.02 4.66
C LEU A 317 0.37 1.84 4.95
N ASN A 318 -0.94 2.06 5.12
CA ASN A 318 -1.89 0.97 5.30
C ASN A 318 -2.04 0.12 4.03
N LEU A 319 -2.01 0.72 2.83
CA LEU A 319 -2.15 -0.03 1.57
C LEU A 319 -0.94 -0.92 1.32
N LEU A 320 0.27 -0.38 1.55
CA LEU A 320 1.52 -1.12 1.44
C LEU A 320 1.56 -2.28 2.43
N ALA A 321 1.17 -2.04 3.69
CA ALA A 321 1.10 -3.10 4.69
C ALA A 321 0.09 -4.19 4.31
N PHE A 322 -1.05 -3.81 3.73
CA PHE A 322 -2.07 -4.75 3.27
C PHE A 322 -1.59 -5.63 2.12
N GLU A 323 -0.93 -5.05 1.10
CA GLU A 323 -0.33 -5.85 0.02
C GLU A 323 0.75 -6.82 0.51
N GLN A 324 1.52 -6.43 1.53
CA GLN A 324 2.57 -7.30 2.08
C GLN A 324 2.03 -8.50 2.88
N VAL A 325 0.81 -8.43 3.42
CA VAL A 325 0.24 -9.50 4.27
C VAL A 325 -0.91 -10.27 3.64
N HIS A 326 -1.41 -9.84 2.47
CA HIS A 326 -2.51 -10.49 1.77
C HIS A 326 -2.02 -11.09 0.43
N PRO A 327 -1.61 -12.37 0.38
CA PRO A 327 -0.96 -12.96 -0.79
C PRO A 327 -1.70 -12.79 -2.13
N ASP A 328 -3.04 -12.87 -2.12
CA ASP A 328 -3.86 -12.81 -3.33
C ASP A 328 -4.25 -11.38 -3.77
N ILE A 329 -3.78 -10.34 -3.07
CA ILE A 329 -4.18 -8.95 -3.38
C ILE A 329 -3.32 -8.32 -4.49
N GLY A 330 -2.08 -8.77 -4.65
CA GLY A 330 -1.13 -8.28 -5.66
C GLY A 330 -0.08 -7.31 -5.10
N TYR A 331 0.59 -6.59 -6.00
CA TYR A 331 1.77 -5.76 -5.72
C TYR A 331 1.70 -4.37 -6.38
N GLN A 332 0.50 -3.94 -6.77
CA GLN A 332 0.25 -2.77 -7.57
C GLN A 332 0.65 -1.50 -6.81
N VAL A 333 0.19 -1.36 -5.56
CA VAL A 333 0.51 -0.21 -4.72
C VAL A 333 1.98 -0.20 -4.33
N LEU A 334 2.55 -1.36 -3.96
CA LEU A 334 3.97 -1.53 -3.66
C LEU A 334 4.85 -1.02 -4.80
N SER A 335 4.54 -1.44 -6.04
CA SER A 335 5.32 -1.08 -7.22
C SER A 335 5.06 0.36 -7.65
N TYR A 336 3.83 0.85 -7.52
CA TYR A 336 3.47 2.24 -7.79
C TYR A 336 4.19 3.22 -6.87
N VAL A 337 4.16 2.99 -5.55
CA VAL A 337 4.87 3.85 -4.60
C VAL A 337 6.37 3.82 -4.86
N ALA A 338 6.95 2.64 -5.14
CA ALA A 338 8.36 2.54 -5.50
C ALA A 338 8.69 3.35 -6.78
N PHE A 339 7.80 3.33 -7.78
CA PHE A 339 7.92 4.15 -8.99
C PHE A 339 7.88 5.65 -8.68
N VAL A 340 6.88 6.11 -7.91
CA VAL A 340 6.70 7.52 -7.54
C VAL A 340 7.88 8.05 -6.72
N VAL A 341 8.38 7.27 -5.77
CA VAL A 341 9.53 7.65 -4.92
C VAL A 341 10.84 7.65 -5.70
N ASN A 342 10.94 6.90 -6.80
CA ASN A 342 12.06 7.05 -7.74
C ASN A 342 11.95 8.34 -8.54
N LEU A 343 10.75 8.72 -8.94
CA LEU A 343 10.50 9.95 -9.68
C LEU A 343 10.70 11.21 -8.83
N ILE A 344 10.38 11.18 -7.54
CA ILE A 344 10.39 12.35 -6.64
C ILE A 344 11.50 12.20 -5.62
N LYS A 345 12.63 12.90 -5.83
CA LYS A 345 13.78 12.89 -4.90
C LYS A 345 13.91 14.18 -4.10
N SER A 346 13.36 15.29 -4.60
CA SER A 346 13.50 16.63 -4.02
C SER A 346 12.27 17.49 -4.27
N GLU A 347 12.21 18.67 -3.62
CA GLU A 347 11.16 19.66 -3.89
C GLU A 347 11.14 20.14 -5.36
N ARG A 348 12.27 20.04 -6.08
CA ARG A 348 12.34 20.40 -7.50
C ARG A 348 11.57 19.43 -8.38
N ASP A 349 11.61 18.15 -8.05
CA ASP A 349 10.84 17.12 -8.77
C ASP A 349 9.34 17.34 -8.54
N VAL A 350 8.95 17.65 -7.29
CA VAL A 350 7.57 18.01 -6.96
C VAL A 350 7.13 19.25 -7.73
N ALA A 351 7.91 20.34 -7.68
CA ALA A 351 7.60 21.58 -8.37
C ALA A 351 7.45 21.39 -9.89
N LEU A 352 8.33 20.58 -10.50
CA LEU A 352 8.24 20.23 -11.92
C LEU A 352 6.93 19.48 -12.21
N LEU A 353 6.61 18.42 -11.48
CA LEU A 353 5.40 17.61 -11.73
C LEU A 353 4.12 18.41 -11.44
N ARG A 354 4.13 19.30 -10.44
CA ARG A 354 3.04 20.26 -10.20
C ARG A 354 2.85 21.20 -11.39
N SER A 355 3.92 21.72 -11.97
CA SER A 355 3.85 22.56 -13.18
C SER A 355 3.28 21.84 -14.41
N LYS A 356 3.26 20.50 -14.37
CA LYS A 356 2.67 19.62 -15.38
C LYS A 356 1.28 19.08 -14.98
N GLU A 357 0.72 19.58 -13.89
CA GLU A 357 -0.58 19.15 -13.33
C GLU A 357 -0.65 17.65 -12.97
N LEU A 358 0.52 17.03 -12.72
CA LEU A 358 0.62 15.63 -12.28
C LEU A 358 0.65 15.47 -10.76
N ILE A 359 0.86 16.55 -10.02
CA ILE A 359 0.71 16.58 -8.55
C ILE A 359 -0.27 17.68 -8.19
N LYS A 360 -1.28 17.33 -7.38
CA LYS A 360 -2.14 18.28 -6.68
C LYS A 360 -1.90 18.16 -5.19
N ASN A 361 -1.35 19.21 -4.59
CA ASN A 361 -1.09 19.26 -3.15
C ASN A 361 -2.23 19.99 -2.43
N PHE A 362 -3.14 19.21 -1.84
CA PHE A 362 -4.24 19.67 -0.99
C PHE A 362 -3.92 19.54 0.51
N TRP A 363 -2.74 19.03 0.87
CA TRP A 363 -2.31 18.86 2.26
C TRP A 363 -2.04 20.21 2.95
N GLY A 364 -1.69 21.24 2.17
CA GLY A 364 -1.35 22.58 2.69
C GLY A 364 0.13 22.74 3.08
N SER A 365 0.88 21.65 3.07
CA SER A 365 2.34 21.59 3.23
C SER A 365 3.09 22.07 1.98
N ASP A 366 4.36 22.41 2.13
CA ASP A 366 5.22 22.80 1.01
C ASP A 366 5.72 21.59 0.19
N ASP A 367 6.39 21.88 -0.94
CA ASP A 367 6.88 20.84 -1.84
C ASP A 367 7.99 19.97 -1.22
N LYS A 368 8.73 20.50 -0.24
CA LYS A 368 9.78 19.77 0.45
C LYS A 368 9.16 18.77 1.44
N GLU A 369 8.20 19.21 2.24
CA GLU A 369 7.46 18.34 3.17
C GLU A 369 6.75 17.21 2.41
N LEU A 370 6.16 17.49 1.25
CA LEU A 370 5.55 16.48 0.39
C LEU A 370 6.58 15.44 -0.10
N ALA A 371 7.76 15.88 -0.56
CA ALA A 371 8.82 14.97 -0.98
C ALA A 371 9.34 14.11 0.20
N GLU A 372 9.51 14.68 1.39
CA GLU A 372 9.94 13.97 2.59
C GLU A 372 8.91 12.92 3.06
N MET A 373 7.62 13.25 2.99
CA MET A 373 6.53 12.31 3.30
C MET A 373 6.54 11.13 2.32
N LEU A 374 6.61 11.39 1.01
CA LEU A 374 6.65 10.33 -0.01
C LEU A 374 7.88 9.42 0.16
N ASN A 375 9.05 9.99 0.46
CA ASN A 375 10.26 9.21 0.76
C ASN A 375 10.09 8.33 2.01
N THR A 376 9.37 8.81 3.03
CA THR A 376 9.06 8.03 4.24
C THR A 376 8.14 6.85 3.92
N VAL A 377 7.08 7.08 3.15
CA VAL A 377 6.19 6.04 2.64
C VAL A 377 6.96 5.02 1.79
N GLY A 378 7.89 5.50 0.95
CA GLY A 378 8.74 4.69 0.08
C GLY A 378 9.59 3.63 0.80
N LYS A 379 9.89 3.81 2.09
CA LYS A 379 10.63 2.82 2.88
C LYS A 379 9.91 1.47 3.00
N ALA A 380 8.58 1.46 2.89
CA ALA A 380 7.76 0.26 2.91
C ALA A 380 7.37 -0.25 1.50
N SER A 381 7.89 0.38 0.45
CA SER A 381 7.58 0.04 -0.95
C SER A 381 8.54 -1.00 -1.53
N LEU A 382 8.06 -1.72 -2.54
CA LEU A 382 8.85 -2.73 -3.25
C LEU A 382 8.41 -2.76 -4.72
N MET A 383 9.35 -2.55 -5.64
CA MET A 383 9.09 -2.80 -7.06
C MET A 383 9.06 -4.31 -7.30
N HIS A 384 7.91 -4.85 -7.70
CA HIS A 384 7.76 -6.28 -7.92
C HIS A 384 7.88 -6.66 -9.41
N PRO A 385 8.65 -7.71 -9.78
CA PRO A 385 8.90 -8.08 -11.18
C PRO A 385 7.64 -8.45 -11.99
N SER A 386 6.57 -8.90 -11.34
CA SER A 386 5.32 -9.25 -12.02
C SER A 386 4.49 -8.03 -12.44
N THR A 387 4.88 -6.82 -12.05
CA THR A 387 4.15 -5.60 -12.41
C THR A 387 4.68 -5.01 -13.70
N LYS A 388 3.79 -4.46 -14.54
CA LYS A 388 4.21 -3.78 -15.78
C LYS A 388 5.12 -2.56 -15.55
N LEU A 389 5.14 -2.01 -14.34
CA LEU A 389 5.97 -0.86 -13.98
C LEU A 389 7.46 -1.18 -14.11
N ILE A 390 7.88 -2.44 -13.93
CA ILE A 390 9.28 -2.83 -14.15
C ILE A 390 9.69 -2.63 -15.62
N VAL A 391 8.77 -2.92 -16.55
CA VAL A 391 8.99 -2.75 -17.99
C VAL A 391 9.04 -1.27 -18.36
N VAL A 392 8.12 -0.47 -17.82
CA VAL A 392 8.13 0.99 -17.97
C VAL A 392 9.46 1.56 -17.49
N GLN A 393 9.90 1.17 -16.30
CA GLN A 393 11.15 1.64 -15.71
C GLN A 393 12.37 1.28 -16.57
N LYS A 394 12.43 0.04 -17.07
CA LYS A 394 13.48 -0.40 -18.00
C LYS A 394 13.50 0.43 -19.28
N ASN A 395 12.33 0.73 -19.84
CA ASN A 395 12.21 1.51 -21.08
C ASN A 395 12.64 2.97 -20.88
N VAL A 396 12.22 3.59 -19.77
CA VAL A 396 12.66 4.94 -19.36
C VAL A 396 14.17 5.00 -19.22
N ASN A 397 14.76 4.06 -18.46
CA ASN A 397 16.20 4.04 -18.25
C ASN A 397 16.99 3.81 -19.55
N THR A 398 16.49 2.94 -20.43
CA THR A 398 17.09 2.71 -21.75
C THR A 398 17.06 3.98 -22.60
N HIS A 399 15.99 4.77 -22.52
CA HIS A 399 15.88 6.05 -23.21
C HIS A 399 16.89 7.07 -22.67
N CYS A 400 16.96 7.24 -21.35
CA CYS A 400 17.92 8.14 -20.71
C CYS A 400 19.37 7.76 -21.02
N ALA A 401 19.71 6.48 -20.94
CA ALA A 401 21.05 5.99 -21.29
C ALA A 401 21.42 6.31 -22.74
N LYS A 402 20.50 6.12 -23.69
CA LYS A 402 20.71 6.51 -25.10
C LYS A 402 20.94 8.02 -25.24
N HIS A 403 20.13 8.84 -24.57
CA HIS A 403 20.24 10.29 -24.62
C HIS A 403 21.59 10.77 -24.06
N TRP A 404 21.98 10.32 -22.86
CA TRP A 404 23.23 10.71 -22.23
C TRP A 404 24.46 10.20 -22.97
N ASN A 405 24.44 8.97 -23.48
CA ASN A 405 25.54 8.44 -24.30
C ASN A 405 25.71 9.25 -25.59
N ALA A 406 24.61 9.62 -26.25
CA ALA A 406 24.65 10.48 -27.43
C ALA A 406 25.17 11.89 -27.09
N HIS A 407 24.75 12.46 -25.97
CA HIS A 407 25.22 13.75 -25.48
C HIS A 407 26.72 13.73 -25.17
N TYR A 408 27.20 12.71 -24.47
CA TYR A 408 28.61 12.51 -24.15
C TYR A 408 29.45 12.33 -25.41
N ALA A 409 29.02 11.47 -26.35
CA ALA A 409 29.69 11.26 -27.63
C ALA A 409 29.76 12.56 -28.45
N LYS A 410 28.68 13.35 -28.48
CA LYS A 410 28.66 14.67 -29.13
C LYS A 410 29.68 15.63 -28.51
N HIS A 411 29.78 15.65 -27.18
CA HIS A 411 30.74 16.50 -26.48
C HIS A 411 32.19 16.08 -26.73
N LEU A 412 32.48 14.77 -26.70
CA LEU A 412 33.78 14.23 -27.08
C LEU A 412 34.13 14.54 -28.54
N ASN A 413 33.20 14.39 -29.46
CA ASN A 413 33.41 14.72 -30.87
C ASN A 413 33.68 16.22 -31.07
N LYS A 414 32.97 17.09 -30.35
CA LYS A 414 33.22 18.54 -30.36
C LYS A 414 34.60 18.87 -29.81
N TRP A 415 34.99 18.24 -28.70
CA TRP A 415 36.32 18.40 -28.12
C TRP A 415 37.43 17.91 -29.06
N GLY A 416 37.25 16.74 -29.67
CA GLY A 416 38.16 16.18 -30.68
C GLY A 416 38.29 17.09 -31.89
N ALA A 417 37.18 17.59 -32.43
CA ALA A 417 37.20 18.53 -33.55
C ALA A 417 37.92 19.84 -33.18
N ASN A 418 37.67 20.40 -31.99
CA ASN A 418 38.37 21.59 -31.49
C ASN A 418 39.86 21.34 -31.27
N PHE A 419 40.24 20.15 -30.78
CA PHE A 419 41.63 19.76 -30.58
C PHE A 419 42.36 19.62 -31.92
N VAL A 420 41.79 18.92 -32.88
CA VAL A 420 42.33 18.81 -34.24
C VAL A 420 42.47 20.19 -34.86
N HIS A 421 41.42 21.01 -34.79
CA HIS A 421 41.45 22.36 -35.33
C HIS A 421 42.56 23.23 -34.70
N SER A 422 42.70 23.22 -33.38
CA SER A 422 43.63 24.11 -32.67
C SER A 422 45.09 23.63 -32.70
N TYR A 423 45.34 22.32 -32.63
CA TYR A 423 46.69 21.78 -32.48
C TYR A 423 47.24 21.13 -33.74
N MET A 424 46.39 20.52 -34.58
CA MET A 424 46.84 19.79 -35.78
C MET A 424 46.85 20.65 -37.05
N SER A 425 46.14 21.78 -37.06
CA SER A 425 46.08 22.66 -38.24
C SER A 425 47.32 23.53 -38.43
N ASN A 426 48.13 23.73 -37.38
CA ASN A 426 49.39 24.49 -37.45
C ASN A 426 50.57 23.56 -37.12
N PRO A 427 51.44 23.24 -38.10
CA PRO A 427 52.57 22.33 -37.91
C PRO A 427 53.49 22.71 -36.75
N TRP A 428 53.69 24.00 -36.49
CA TRP A 428 54.58 24.47 -35.42
C TRP A 428 53.97 24.27 -34.04
N VAL A 429 52.65 24.48 -33.91
CA VAL A 429 51.92 24.21 -32.66
C VAL A 429 51.94 22.72 -32.34
N PHE A 430 51.74 21.86 -33.34
CA PHE A 430 51.85 20.42 -33.20
C PHE A 430 53.25 19.98 -32.73
N ILE A 431 54.32 20.46 -33.39
CA ILE A 431 55.71 20.15 -33.01
C ILE A 431 56.00 20.61 -31.57
N SER A 432 55.53 21.80 -31.19
CA SER A 432 55.72 22.32 -29.83
C SER A 432 55.01 21.46 -28.77
N LEU A 433 53.82 20.93 -29.10
CA LEU A 433 53.07 20.03 -28.24
C LEU A 433 53.78 18.68 -28.06
N VAL A 434 54.30 18.11 -29.15
CA VAL A 434 55.08 16.87 -29.11
C VAL A 434 56.34 17.04 -28.25
N ALA A 435 57.07 18.14 -28.44
CA ALA A 435 58.24 18.44 -27.63
C ALA A 435 57.89 18.57 -26.14
N ALA A 436 56.79 19.24 -25.80
CA ALA A 436 56.31 19.36 -24.43
C ALA A 436 55.96 18.00 -23.80
N VAL A 437 55.29 17.11 -24.54
CA VAL A 437 54.96 15.75 -24.07
C VAL A 437 56.23 14.93 -23.83
N ILE A 438 57.22 14.99 -24.73
CA ILE A 438 58.50 14.31 -24.56
C ILE A 438 59.23 14.81 -23.30
N LEU A 439 59.27 16.13 -23.10
CA LEU A 439 59.87 16.72 -21.91
C LEU A 439 59.15 16.28 -20.63
N LEU A 440 57.81 16.21 -20.65
CA LEU A 440 57.01 15.78 -19.50
C LEU A 440 57.24 14.29 -19.17
N MET A 441 57.33 13.44 -20.20
CA MET A 441 57.69 12.03 -20.01
C MET A 441 59.11 11.88 -19.46
N ALA A 442 60.07 12.67 -19.97
CA ALA A 442 61.44 12.68 -19.48
C ALA A 442 61.53 13.15 -18.02
N THR A 443 60.78 14.17 -17.62
CA THR A 443 60.74 14.63 -16.23
C THR A 443 60.07 13.60 -15.32
N LEU A 444 58.98 12.96 -15.73
CA LEU A 444 58.38 11.85 -14.97
C LEU A 444 59.36 10.69 -14.77
N LEU A 445 60.05 10.26 -15.84
CA LEU A 445 61.10 9.24 -15.77
C LEU A 445 62.22 9.68 -14.82
N GLN A 446 62.69 10.92 -14.93
CA GLN A 446 63.72 11.47 -14.05
C GLN A 446 63.25 11.48 -12.59
N THR A 447 62.02 11.89 -12.30
CA THR A 447 61.43 11.86 -10.95
C THR A 447 61.36 10.42 -10.43
N VAL A 448 60.89 9.47 -11.24
CA VAL A 448 60.85 8.05 -10.86
C VAL A 448 62.24 7.50 -10.56
N TYR A 449 63.24 7.75 -11.41
CA TYR A 449 64.63 7.33 -11.18
C TYR A 449 65.30 8.04 -10.00
N THR A 450 64.88 9.27 -9.67
CA THR A 450 65.38 10.01 -8.51
C THR A 450 64.76 9.51 -7.20
N VAL A 451 63.50 9.06 -7.23
CA VAL A 451 62.76 8.56 -6.06
C VAL A 451 63.00 7.07 -5.80
N LEU A 452 63.22 6.26 -6.84
CA LEU A 452 63.49 4.82 -6.73
C LEU A 452 64.62 4.43 -5.75
N PRO A 453 65.75 5.15 -5.67
CA PRO A 453 66.82 4.89 -4.68
C PRO A 453 66.37 5.09 -3.23
N PHE A 454 65.41 5.97 -2.96
CA PHE A 454 64.89 6.22 -1.60
C PHE A 454 64.02 5.07 -1.08
N TYR A 455 63.52 4.19 -1.95
CA TYR A 455 62.69 3.04 -1.60
C TYR A 455 63.41 1.69 -1.74
N LYS A 456 64.69 1.69 -2.15
CA LYS A 456 65.56 0.50 -2.23
C LYS A 456 66.67 0.48 -1.16
N SER A 457 66.54 1.31 -0.11
CA SER A 457 67.44 1.28 1.05
C SER A 457 66.81 0.59 2.26
#